data_AF-A0A3C1CDK7-F1
#
_entry.id   AF-A0A3C1CDK7-F1
#
_cell.length_a   1.000
_cell.length_b   1.000
_cell.length_c   1.000
_cell.angle_alpha   90.00
_cell.angle_beta   90.00
_cell.angle_gamma   90.00
#
_symmetry.space_group_name_H-M   'P 1'
#
loop_
_entity.id
_entity.type
_entity.pdbx_description
1 polymer ?
#
loop_
_entity_poly.entity_id
_entity_poly.type
_entity_poly.pdbx_seq_one_letter_code
_entity_poly.pdbx_strand_id
1 'polypeptide(L)'
;MSRRRSRPWRYVPATDLDGEPHVVVDGAPRPGTLLTLSHWPGTATPRSLWADTSAEIVLAALGNRRVLPRGAEIATVDHYDADGVIALAMLVLDGVADAHAPRLLAAARAGDFDVIGDPADALVAFALGALGTLGADGAAATGGDCRPDAGADATAGAAWRALEHLPGLLTRPGQFEGLWGPEHSAYQAALALKDSGGVVIEEHPRLDLAVVRVDEDHPRLRSAGWEGSAVHPGVVHSATSCLRVATVVGRRYSLRYRYESWVRLVSRRPRPRVDLSGLAHRLSSAEADGGRWRFDGAGAITPALAREDGAESTLTPQAFLSAVSDALAVLDQGPPAWDPYAPDFGPGGVPG
;
A
#
# COMPACT_ATOMS: atom_id res chain seq x y z
N MET A 1 32.39 -3.81 28.07
CA MET A 1 32.61 -3.06 26.82
C MET A 1 31.43 -2.14 26.60
N SER A 2 31.61 -0.84 26.83
CA SER A 2 30.57 0.17 26.61
C SER A 2 30.25 0.24 25.12
N ARG A 3 29.03 -0.15 24.72
CA ARG A 3 28.53 0.08 23.35
C ARG A 3 28.52 1.59 23.16
N ARG A 4 29.50 2.15 22.44
CA ARG A 4 29.41 3.52 21.92
C ARG A 4 28.09 3.58 21.14
N ARG A 5 27.09 4.27 21.68
CA ARG A 5 25.85 4.57 20.96
C ARG A 5 26.27 5.38 19.73
N SER A 6 26.08 4.79 18.55
CA SER A 6 26.13 5.57 17.31
C SER A 6 25.08 6.66 17.44
N ARG A 7 25.42 7.90 17.04
CA ARG A 7 24.42 8.97 16.99
C ARG A 7 23.24 8.51 16.10
N PRO A 8 21.99 8.82 16.47
CA PRO A 8 20.85 8.59 15.59
C PRO A 8 21.06 9.32 14.26
N TRP A 9 20.57 8.74 13.18
CA TRP A 9 20.67 9.36 11.86
C TRP A 9 19.74 10.58 11.79
N ARG A 10 20.07 11.52 10.90
CA ARG A 10 19.18 12.65 10.57
C ARG A 10 18.32 12.29 9.37
N TYR A 11 17.04 12.63 9.44
CA TYR A 11 16.20 12.68 8.24
C TYR A 11 16.51 13.95 7.46
N VAL A 12 16.71 13.82 6.15
CA VAL A 12 16.78 14.95 5.21
C VAL A 12 15.75 14.71 4.10
N PRO A 13 14.83 15.65 3.84
CA PRO A 13 13.89 15.55 2.73
C PRO A 13 14.58 15.27 1.39
N ALA A 14 13.93 14.51 0.53
CA ALA A 14 14.52 14.08 -0.73
C ALA A 14 14.87 15.25 -1.67
N THR A 15 14.17 16.38 -1.54
CA THR A 15 14.41 17.64 -2.25
C THR A 15 15.62 18.42 -1.73
N ASP A 16 16.02 18.16 -0.48
CA ASP A 16 16.99 18.98 0.26
C ASP A 16 18.37 18.30 0.36
N LEU A 17 18.54 17.13 -0.26
CA LEU A 17 19.76 16.33 -0.15
C LEU A 17 20.98 16.99 -0.79
N ASP A 18 20.82 17.78 -1.86
CA ASP A 18 21.92 18.46 -2.59
C ASP A 18 23.16 17.57 -2.87
N GLY A 19 22.93 16.30 -3.21
CA GLY A 19 23.99 15.32 -3.47
C GLY A 19 24.74 14.79 -2.25
N GLU A 20 24.31 15.15 -1.04
CA GLU A 20 24.89 14.64 0.21
C GLU A 20 24.81 13.11 0.28
N PRO A 21 25.86 12.42 0.79
CA PRO A 21 25.84 10.97 0.94
C PRO A 21 24.76 10.49 1.93
N HIS A 22 23.84 9.66 1.46
CA HIS A 22 22.68 9.23 2.25
C HIS A 22 22.28 7.77 1.97
N VAL A 23 21.39 7.25 2.81
CA VAL A 23 20.63 6.02 2.52
C VAL A 23 19.20 6.41 2.17
N VAL A 24 18.69 5.86 1.07
CA VAL A 24 17.27 5.96 0.75
C VAL A 24 16.56 4.73 1.28
N VAL A 25 15.52 4.95 2.08
CA VAL A 25 14.56 3.92 2.43
C VAL A 25 13.35 4.06 1.53
N ASP A 26 12.76 2.93 1.18
CA ASP A 26 11.49 2.84 0.47
C ASP A 26 11.33 3.88 -0.65
N GLY A 27 12.18 3.75 -1.67
CA GLY A 27 12.25 4.75 -2.71
C GLY A 27 13.38 4.46 -3.68
N ALA A 28 13.50 5.33 -4.68
CA ALA A 28 14.46 5.15 -5.76
C ALA A 28 15.85 5.72 -5.40
N PRO A 29 16.95 5.10 -5.88
CA PRO A 29 18.27 5.70 -5.77
C PRO A 29 18.33 7.03 -6.50
N ARG A 30 19.09 7.96 -5.94
CA ARG A 30 19.28 9.34 -6.42
C ARG A 30 20.74 9.77 -6.25
N PRO A 31 21.18 10.91 -6.84
CA PRO A 31 22.55 11.38 -6.68
C PRO A 31 22.94 11.45 -5.20
N GLY A 32 24.06 10.80 -4.84
CA GLY A 32 24.52 10.70 -3.45
C GLY A 32 24.03 9.47 -2.68
N THR A 33 23.12 8.65 -3.23
CA THR A 33 22.67 7.42 -2.56
C THR A 33 23.82 6.42 -2.40
N LEU A 34 24.16 6.09 -1.15
CA LEU A 34 25.15 5.08 -0.79
C LEU A 34 24.54 3.67 -0.68
N LEU A 35 23.27 3.58 -0.29
CA LEU A 35 22.53 2.33 -0.13
C LEU A 35 21.04 2.60 -0.33
N THR A 36 20.37 1.71 -1.06
CA THR A 36 18.91 1.68 -1.22
C THR A 36 18.35 0.53 -0.38
N LEU A 37 17.34 0.83 0.44
CA LEU A 37 16.61 -0.12 1.28
C LEU A 37 15.12 -0.06 0.92
N SER A 38 14.75 -0.66 -0.21
CA SER A 38 13.40 -0.65 -0.75
C SER A 38 13.02 -2.03 -1.31
N HIS A 39 11.76 -2.42 -1.14
CA HIS A 39 11.18 -3.62 -1.74
C HIS A 39 10.66 -3.43 -3.18
N TRP A 40 10.73 -2.21 -3.72
CA TRP A 40 10.20 -1.86 -5.03
C TRP A 40 10.82 -2.67 -6.18
N PRO A 41 10.10 -2.82 -7.30
CA PRO A 41 10.64 -3.35 -8.54
C PRO A 41 11.94 -2.64 -8.95
N GLY A 42 12.90 -3.39 -9.51
CA GLY A 42 14.17 -2.81 -9.99
C GLY A 42 15.09 -2.23 -8.90
N THR A 43 14.73 -2.33 -7.61
CA THR A 43 15.55 -1.80 -6.51
C THR A 43 16.97 -2.34 -6.49
N ALA A 44 17.91 -1.44 -6.20
CA ALA A 44 19.33 -1.72 -5.98
C ALA A 44 19.62 -2.34 -4.59
N THR A 45 18.60 -2.59 -3.77
CA THR A 45 18.78 -3.22 -2.45
C THR A 45 19.55 -4.54 -2.57
N PRO A 46 20.63 -4.73 -1.77
CA PRO A 46 21.39 -5.97 -1.76
C PRO A 46 20.52 -7.19 -1.51
N ARG A 47 20.71 -8.26 -2.29
CA ARG A 47 19.94 -9.52 -2.18
C ARG A 47 19.88 -10.10 -0.78
N SER A 48 20.96 -9.97 -0.01
CA SER A 48 21.04 -10.45 1.37
C SER A 48 20.12 -9.71 2.34
N LEU A 49 19.52 -8.59 1.92
CA LEU A 49 18.61 -7.77 2.72
C LEU A 49 17.16 -7.84 2.23
N TRP A 50 16.88 -8.53 1.12
CA TRP A 50 15.52 -8.57 0.59
C TRP A 50 14.54 -9.13 1.62
N ALA A 51 13.40 -8.45 1.77
CA ALA A 51 12.27 -8.84 2.60
C ALA A 51 10.97 -8.33 1.95
N ASP A 52 9.81 -8.61 2.55
CA ASP A 52 8.52 -8.25 1.93
C ASP A 52 8.25 -6.75 2.01
N THR A 53 8.72 -6.07 3.04
CA THR A 53 8.56 -4.61 3.22
C THR A 53 9.91 -3.91 3.42
N SER A 54 9.98 -2.63 3.10
CA SER A 54 11.14 -1.75 3.34
C SER A 54 11.48 -1.63 4.83
N ALA A 55 10.51 -1.65 5.74
CA ALA A 55 10.76 -1.74 7.17
C ALA A 55 11.49 -3.04 7.57
N GLU A 56 11.11 -4.19 7.00
CA GLU A 56 11.81 -5.46 7.22
C GLU A 56 13.25 -5.41 6.65
N ILE A 57 13.43 -4.79 5.48
CA ILE A 57 14.74 -4.57 4.84
C ILE A 57 15.64 -3.71 5.75
N VAL A 58 15.11 -2.62 6.33
CA VAL A 58 15.84 -1.76 7.27
C VAL A 58 16.21 -2.53 8.53
N LEU A 59 15.29 -3.31 9.11
CA LEU A 59 15.58 -4.11 10.29
C LEU A 59 16.70 -5.13 10.02
N ALA A 60 16.69 -5.79 8.86
CA ALA A 60 17.76 -6.68 8.44
C ALA A 60 19.11 -5.94 8.30
N ALA A 61 19.10 -4.73 7.74
CA ALA A 61 20.30 -3.91 7.61
C ALA A 61 20.87 -3.47 8.98
N LEU A 62 20.00 -3.11 9.93
CA LEU A 62 20.39 -2.79 11.32
C LEU A 62 20.97 -4.00 12.05
N GLY A 63 20.42 -5.20 11.80
CA GLY A 63 20.95 -6.47 12.31
C GLY A 63 22.31 -6.85 11.70
N ASN A 64 22.63 -6.35 10.50
CA ASN A 64 23.90 -6.59 9.82
C ASN A 64 24.64 -5.27 9.51
N ARG A 65 25.14 -4.59 10.53
CA ARG A 65 25.81 -3.28 10.41
C ARG A 65 26.99 -3.21 9.42
N ARG A 66 27.49 -4.34 8.91
CA ARG A 66 28.52 -4.36 7.85
C ARG A 66 27.99 -3.92 6.49
N VAL A 67 26.68 -4.05 6.25
CA VAL A 67 26.04 -3.60 5.01
C VAL A 67 25.78 -2.09 5.01
N LEU A 68 25.67 -1.47 6.19
CA LEU A 68 25.45 -0.04 6.32
C LEU A 68 26.73 0.70 5.93
N PRO A 69 26.65 1.72 5.05
CA PRO A 69 27.82 2.48 4.64
C PRO A 69 28.49 3.15 5.86
N ARG A 70 29.82 3.12 5.91
CA ARG A 70 30.56 3.80 6.99
C ARG A 70 30.32 5.30 6.91
N GLY A 71 29.92 5.91 8.02
CA GLY A 71 29.64 7.35 8.07
C GLY A 71 28.32 7.74 7.42
N ALA A 72 27.44 6.78 7.06
CA ALA A 72 26.05 7.10 6.79
C ALA A 72 25.42 7.67 8.07
N GLU A 73 25.01 8.94 7.98
CA GLU A 73 24.33 9.66 9.05
C GLU A 73 22.99 10.24 8.57
N ILE A 74 22.64 10.06 7.29
CA ILE A 74 21.45 10.60 6.65
C ILE A 74 20.57 9.46 6.13
N ALA A 75 19.29 9.50 6.49
CA ALA A 75 18.24 8.74 5.82
C ALA A 75 17.28 9.69 5.10
N THR A 76 16.69 9.20 4.01
CA THR A 76 15.67 9.93 3.24
C THR A 76 14.61 8.95 2.73
N VAL A 77 13.44 9.48 2.40
CA VAL A 77 12.31 8.80 1.75
C VAL A 77 11.74 9.79 0.73
N ASP A 78 11.30 9.31 -0.43
CA ASP A 78 10.86 10.18 -1.54
C ASP A 78 9.36 10.24 -1.78
N HIS A 79 8.60 9.44 -1.04
CA HIS A 79 7.15 9.50 -0.96
C HIS A 79 6.71 9.18 0.48
N TYR A 80 5.40 9.27 0.74
CA TYR A 80 4.85 8.99 2.06
C TYR A 80 3.89 7.81 2.00
N ASP A 81 4.22 6.77 2.75
CA ASP A 81 3.31 5.72 3.17
C ASP A 81 3.74 5.18 4.55
N ALA A 82 3.02 4.18 5.06
CA ALA A 82 3.31 3.60 6.36
C ALA A 82 4.65 2.84 6.40
N ASP A 83 4.98 2.06 5.35
CA ASP A 83 6.19 1.24 5.33
C ASP A 83 7.45 2.11 5.26
N GLY A 84 7.49 3.08 4.37
CA GLY A 84 8.58 4.03 4.21
C GLY A 84 8.84 4.88 5.45
N VAL A 85 7.79 5.38 6.11
CA VAL A 85 7.98 6.19 7.31
C VAL A 85 8.38 5.36 8.54
N ILE A 86 7.91 4.12 8.64
CA ILE A 86 8.36 3.17 9.66
C ILE A 86 9.83 2.79 9.41
N ALA A 87 10.20 2.50 8.16
CA ALA A 87 11.57 2.21 7.75
C ALA A 87 12.51 3.38 8.08
N LEU A 88 12.09 4.62 7.80
CA LEU A 88 12.81 5.83 8.13
C LEU A 88 12.97 5.99 9.65
N ALA A 89 11.89 5.79 10.41
CA ALA A 89 11.89 5.92 11.87
C ALA A 89 12.87 4.96 12.55
N MET A 90 13.01 3.73 12.04
CA MET A 90 13.96 2.76 12.59
C MET A 90 15.43 3.21 12.49
N LEU A 91 15.76 4.08 11.53
CA LEU A 91 17.10 4.65 11.37
C LEU A 91 17.29 5.95 12.18
N VAL A 92 16.24 6.76 12.25
CA VAL A 92 16.30 8.14 12.77
C VAL A 92 15.99 8.22 14.28
N LEU A 93 15.10 7.37 14.79
CA LEU A 93 14.66 7.42 16.19
C LEU A 93 15.43 6.40 17.05
N ASP A 94 16.19 6.89 18.02
CA ASP A 94 17.04 6.04 18.89
C ASP A 94 16.20 4.99 19.64
N GLY A 95 16.57 3.72 19.52
CA GLY A 95 15.97 2.60 20.24
C GLY A 95 14.59 2.14 19.77
N VAL A 96 13.95 2.82 18.80
CA VAL A 96 12.60 2.46 18.33
C VAL A 96 12.58 1.07 17.68
N ALA A 97 13.56 0.77 16.83
CA ALA A 97 13.69 -0.56 16.22
C ALA A 97 13.89 -1.66 17.28
N ASP A 98 14.79 -1.46 18.24
CA ASP A 98 15.09 -2.45 19.29
C ASP A 98 13.88 -2.70 20.21
N ALA A 99 13.10 -1.66 20.53
CA ALA A 99 11.99 -1.74 21.47
C ALA A 99 10.68 -2.21 20.84
N HIS A 100 10.44 -1.91 19.56
CA HIS A 100 9.12 -2.03 18.95
C HIS A 100 9.10 -2.76 17.60
N ALA A 101 10.19 -3.41 17.17
CA ALA A 101 10.26 -4.08 15.87
C ALA A 101 9.02 -4.92 15.50
N PRO A 102 8.51 -5.85 16.33
CA PRO A 102 7.35 -6.66 15.94
C PRO A 102 6.11 -5.82 15.58
N ARG A 103 5.79 -4.81 16.40
CA ARG A 103 4.66 -3.91 16.17
C ARG A 103 4.87 -3.03 14.93
N LEU A 104 6.09 -2.54 14.73
CA LEU A 104 6.43 -1.72 13.56
C LEU A 104 6.30 -2.53 12.27
N LEU A 105 6.75 -3.77 12.24
CA LEU A 105 6.62 -4.63 11.06
C LEU A 105 5.16 -5.01 10.80
N ALA A 106 4.37 -5.26 11.85
CA ALA A 106 2.93 -5.49 11.72
C ALA A 106 2.20 -4.24 11.18
N ALA A 107 2.56 -3.05 11.67
CA ALA A 107 2.02 -1.79 11.18
C ALA A 107 2.43 -1.49 9.73
N ALA A 108 3.67 -1.78 9.34
CA ALA A 108 4.13 -1.65 7.96
C ALA A 108 3.29 -2.54 7.02
N ARG A 109 3.12 -3.83 7.36
CA ARG A 109 2.25 -4.75 6.58
C ARG A 109 0.79 -4.31 6.56
N ALA A 110 0.27 -3.77 7.66
CA ALA A 110 -1.10 -3.28 7.72
C ALA A 110 -1.30 -2.04 6.85
N GLY A 111 -0.36 -1.10 6.83
CA GLY A 111 -0.49 0.12 6.03
C GLY A 111 -0.15 -0.04 4.56
N ASP A 112 0.75 -0.97 4.23
CA ASP A 112 1.24 -1.16 2.86
C ASP A 112 0.45 -2.23 2.08
N PHE A 113 0.01 -3.29 2.78
CA PHE A 113 -0.70 -4.42 2.17
C PHE A 113 -2.16 -4.57 2.59
N ASP A 114 -2.63 -3.72 3.52
CA ASP A 114 -3.88 -3.93 4.26
C ASP A 114 -3.98 -5.33 4.88
N VAL A 115 -2.86 -5.91 5.33
CA VAL A 115 -2.85 -7.22 5.99
C VAL A 115 -2.75 -7.01 7.50
N ILE A 116 -3.87 -7.23 8.18
CA ILE A 116 -4.04 -7.01 9.61
C ILE A 116 -4.04 -8.37 10.32
N GLY A 117 -3.00 -8.58 11.13
CA GLY A 117 -2.93 -9.72 12.07
C GLY A 117 -3.60 -9.38 13.40
N ASP A 118 -2.94 -8.56 14.22
CA ASP A 118 -3.49 -8.03 15.46
C ASP A 118 -4.08 -6.62 15.22
N PRO A 119 -5.37 -6.39 15.50
CA PRO A 119 -5.98 -5.06 15.39
C PRO A 119 -5.27 -3.96 16.19
N ALA A 120 -4.60 -4.31 17.29
CA ALA A 120 -3.86 -3.34 18.10
C ALA A 120 -2.66 -2.75 17.35
N ASP A 121 -2.02 -3.54 16.48
CA ASP A 121 -0.88 -3.07 15.69
C ASP A 121 -1.34 -2.27 14.47
N ALA A 122 -2.54 -2.55 13.93
CA ALA A 122 -3.14 -1.78 12.84
C ALA A 122 -3.46 -0.32 13.23
N LEU A 123 -3.71 -0.03 14.52
CA LEU A 123 -3.91 1.34 14.99
C LEU A 123 -2.74 2.27 14.64
N VAL A 124 -1.51 1.72 14.61
CA VAL A 124 -0.34 2.49 14.21
C VAL A 124 -0.42 2.84 12.73
N ALA A 125 -0.74 1.87 11.87
CA ALA A 125 -0.89 2.08 10.44
C ALA A 125 -1.98 3.11 10.12
N PHE A 126 -3.15 2.99 10.75
CA PHE A 126 -4.29 3.90 10.56
C PHE A 126 -3.94 5.34 10.94
N ALA A 127 -3.26 5.53 12.08
CA ALA A 127 -2.82 6.85 12.48
C ALA A 127 -1.75 7.43 11.53
N LEU A 128 -0.86 6.59 11.00
CA LEU A 128 0.12 7.02 9.98
C LEU A 128 -0.57 7.41 8.66
N GLY A 129 -1.58 6.65 8.22
CA GLY A 129 -2.41 7.01 7.06
C GLY A 129 -3.06 8.39 7.24
N ALA A 130 -3.71 8.62 8.39
CA ALA A 130 -4.30 9.91 8.72
C ALA A 130 -3.29 11.07 8.76
N LEU A 131 -2.06 10.84 9.25
CA LEU A 131 -1.02 11.87 9.26
C LEU A 131 -0.57 12.27 7.85
N GLY A 132 -0.62 11.34 6.89
CA GLY A 132 -0.34 11.60 5.48
C GLY A 132 -1.36 12.56 4.85
N THR A 133 -2.65 12.38 5.15
CA THR A 133 -3.74 13.16 4.54
C THR A 133 -3.88 14.58 5.10
N LEU A 134 -3.52 14.79 6.36
CA LEU A 134 -3.61 16.11 7.02
C LEU A 134 -2.86 17.25 6.31
N GLY A 135 -1.92 16.95 5.39
CA GLY A 135 -1.24 17.94 4.55
C GLY A 135 -1.79 18.03 3.12
N ALA A 136 -2.49 17.00 2.64
CA ALA A 136 -3.08 16.93 1.31
C ALA A 136 -4.43 17.65 1.24
N ASP A 137 -5.24 17.57 2.30
CA ASP A 137 -6.58 18.18 2.34
C ASP A 137 -6.56 19.72 2.41
N GLY A 138 -5.44 20.31 2.84
CA GLY A 138 -5.20 21.76 2.79
C GLY A 138 -5.08 22.31 1.36
N ALA A 139 -4.86 21.45 0.36
CA ALA A 139 -4.82 21.83 -1.06
C ALA A 139 -6.19 21.72 -1.76
N ALA A 140 -7.16 20.98 -1.18
CA ALA A 140 -8.45 20.68 -1.80
C ALA A 140 -9.67 21.34 -1.10
N ALA A 141 -9.55 21.82 0.14
CA ALA A 141 -10.73 22.14 0.96
C ALA A 141 -11.02 23.64 1.25
N THR A 142 -10.29 24.61 0.69
CA THR A 142 -10.63 26.03 0.92
C THR A 142 -10.76 26.82 -0.37
N GLY A 143 -12.02 27.12 -0.75
CA GLY A 143 -12.38 28.23 -1.64
C GLY A 143 -12.15 29.60 -0.99
N GLY A 144 -11.02 29.77 -0.30
CA GLY A 144 -10.54 30.99 0.31
C GLY A 144 -9.07 31.12 -0.01
N ASP A 145 -8.63 32.35 -0.31
CA ASP A 145 -7.39 32.79 -0.96
C ASP A 145 -6.06 32.47 -0.24
N CYS A 146 -5.97 31.34 0.48
CA CYS A 146 -4.74 30.79 0.99
C CYS A 146 -4.37 29.56 0.16
N ARG A 147 -3.70 29.78 -0.97
CA ARG A 147 -2.90 28.73 -1.60
C ARG A 147 -1.95 28.17 -0.53
N PRO A 148 -1.84 26.84 -0.33
CA PRO A 148 -0.70 26.28 0.37
C PRO A 148 0.56 26.81 -0.33
N ASP A 149 1.55 27.22 0.46
CA ASP A 149 2.80 27.77 -0.03
C ASP A 149 3.35 26.85 -1.12
N ALA A 150 3.51 27.37 -2.34
CA ALA A 150 3.79 26.60 -3.55
C ALA A 150 5.20 25.98 -3.58
N GLY A 151 5.83 25.80 -2.41
CA GLY A 151 7.18 25.30 -2.21
C GLY A 151 7.37 24.40 -0.98
N ALA A 152 6.31 24.03 -0.24
CA ALA A 152 6.44 23.07 0.87
C ALA A 152 6.30 21.62 0.36
N ASP A 153 7.35 20.82 0.52
CA ASP A 153 7.33 19.38 0.23
C ASP A 153 6.34 18.66 1.18
N ALA A 154 5.17 18.29 0.64
CA ALA A 154 4.11 17.61 1.40
C ALA A 154 4.57 16.27 1.97
N THR A 155 5.44 15.55 1.25
CA THR A 155 6.06 14.30 1.71
C THR A 155 6.92 14.58 2.94
N ALA A 156 7.78 15.59 2.87
CA ALA A 156 8.62 15.99 4.00
C ALA A 156 7.79 16.38 5.23
N GLY A 157 6.72 17.16 5.02
CA GLY A 157 5.82 17.56 6.09
C GLY A 157 5.10 16.38 6.74
N ALA A 158 4.64 15.40 5.96
CA ALA A 158 4.04 14.17 6.47
C ALA A 158 5.06 13.29 7.22
N ALA A 159 6.25 13.08 6.65
CA ALA A 159 7.31 12.31 7.28
C ALA A 159 7.74 12.89 8.64
N TRP A 160 7.93 14.21 8.74
CA TRP A 160 8.27 14.86 10.01
C TRP A 160 7.19 14.67 11.07
N ARG A 161 5.92 14.87 10.71
CA ARG A 161 4.79 14.67 11.64
C ARG A 161 4.73 13.23 12.13
N ALA A 162 4.89 12.26 11.24
CA ALA A 162 4.93 10.85 11.60
C ALA A 162 6.11 10.52 12.53
N LEU A 163 7.33 11.00 12.24
CA LEU A 163 8.50 10.80 13.11
C LEU A 163 8.29 11.39 14.51
N GLU A 164 7.62 12.55 14.61
CA GLU A 164 7.27 13.18 15.88
C GLU A 164 6.26 12.36 16.69
N HIS A 165 5.21 11.84 16.03
CA HIS A 165 4.10 11.18 16.71
C HIS A 165 4.36 9.69 17.00
N LEU A 166 5.19 9.02 16.19
CA LEU A 166 5.36 7.57 16.23
C LEU A 166 5.79 7.02 17.60
N PRO A 167 6.75 7.60 18.35
CA PRO A 167 7.08 7.11 19.70
C PRO A 167 5.89 7.15 20.66
N GLY A 168 5.07 8.20 20.56
CA GLY A 168 3.84 8.31 21.34
C GLY A 168 2.82 7.27 20.93
N LEU A 169 2.62 7.08 19.63
CA LEU A 169 1.69 6.11 19.06
C LEU A 169 2.04 4.66 19.44
N LEU A 170 3.33 4.32 19.46
CA LEU A 170 3.80 2.98 19.85
C LEU A 170 3.60 2.69 21.34
N THR A 171 3.70 3.71 22.21
CA THR A 171 3.68 3.54 23.66
C THR A 171 2.31 3.79 24.29
N ARG A 172 1.54 4.71 23.73
CA ARG A 172 0.24 5.16 24.25
C ARG A 172 -0.75 5.39 23.09
N PRO A 173 -1.08 4.36 22.28
CA PRO A 173 -1.90 4.51 21.09
C PRO A 173 -3.27 5.14 21.38
N GLY A 174 -3.84 4.90 22.56
CA GLY A 174 -5.12 5.50 22.97
C GLY A 174 -5.16 7.03 22.98
N GLN A 175 -4.01 7.72 23.06
CA GLN A 175 -3.97 9.19 22.99
C GLN A 175 -4.11 9.74 21.56
N PHE A 176 -4.04 8.86 20.57
CA PHE A 176 -4.07 9.19 19.16
C PHE A 176 -5.36 8.69 18.49
N GLU A 177 -6.42 8.44 19.27
CA GLU A 177 -7.72 8.01 18.75
C GLU A 177 -8.29 8.98 17.72
N GLY A 178 -8.00 10.28 17.83
CA GLY A 178 -8.36 11.25 16.81
C GLY A 178 -7.75 10.97 15.42
N LEU A 179 -6.62 10.25 15.36
CA LEU A 179 -5.96 9.86 14.11
C LEU A 179 -6.44 8.49 13.61
N TRP A 180 -6.37 7.44 14.43
CA TRP A 180 -6.72 6.06 14.00
C TRP A 180 -8.20 5.72 14.12
N GLY A 181 -8.97 6.46 14.90
CA GLY A 181 -10.36 6.15 15.27
C GLY A 181 -11.32 6.02 14.09
N PRO A 182 -11.30 6.92 13.08
CA PRO A 182 -12.18 6.82 11.92
C PRO A 182 -11.97 5.51 11.14
N GLU A 183 -10.72 5.18 10.79
CA GLU A 183 -10.39 3.96 10.05
C GLU A 183 -10.67 2.72 10.88
N HIS A 184 -10.27 2.71 12.15
CA HIS A 184 -10.57 1.61 13.06
C HIS A 184 -12.07 1.35 13.18
N SER A 185 -12.89 2.40 13.21
CA SER A 185 -14.36 2.26 13.24
C SER A 185 -14.88 1.62 11.96
N ALA A 186 -14.35 2.00 10.80
CA ALA A 186 -14.69 1.37 9.51
C ALA A 186 -14.25 -0.09 9.46
N TYR A 187 -13.04 -0.40 9.93
CA TYR A 187 -12.51 -1.75 10.05
C TYR A 187 -13.40 -2.64 10.95
N GLN A 188 -13.79 -2.15 12.14
CA GLN A 188 -14.69 -2.87 13.04
C GLN A 188 -16.07 -3.09 12.41
N ALA A 189 -16.62 -2.09 11.71
CA ALA A 189 -17.87 -2.24 10.99
C ALA A 189 -17.78 -3.27 9.85
N ALA A 190 -16.65 -3.32 9.14
CA ALA A 190 -16.38 -4.30 8.09
C ALA A 190 -16.24 -5.73 8.65
N LEU A 191 -15.55 -5.91 9.78
CA LEU A 191 -15.49 -7.19 10.49
C LEU A 191 -16.90 -7.64 10.87
N ALA A 192 -17.66 -6.75 11.50
CA ALA A 192 -19.01 -7.02 11.94
C ALA A 192 -19.99 -7.29 10.77
N LEU A 193 -19.76 -6.72 9.60
CA LEU A 193 -20.50 -7.01 8.36
C LEU A 193 -20.15 -8.40 7.81
N LYS A 194 -18.85 -8.75 7.81
CA LYS A 194 -18.40 -10.08 7.38
C LYS A 194 -18.92 -11.18 8.31
N ASP A 195 -18.83 -10.97 9.62
CA ASP A 195 -19.23 -11.96 10.62
C ASP A 195 -20.76 -12.19 10.66
N SER A 196 -21.55 -11.20 10.25
CA SER A 196 -23.00 -11.36 10.07
C SER A 196 -23.40 -11.99 8.73
N GLY A 197 -22.44 -12.36 7.89
CA GLY A 197 -22.68 -12.95 6.56
C GLY A 197 -22.96 -11.94 5.45
N GLY A 198 -22.83 -10.64 5.72
CA GLY A 198 -23.00 -9.57 4.72
C GLY A 198 -21.81 -9.46 3.74
N VAL A 199 -20.69 -10.12 4.03
CA VAL A 199 -19.58 -10.33 3.09
C VAL A 199 -19.29 -11.81 2.96
N VAL A 200 -19.28 -12.31 1.72
CA VAL A 200 -18.83 -13.66 1.40
C VAL A 200 -17.59 -13.56 0.51
N ILE A 201 -16.53 -14.26 0.90
CA ILE A 201 -15.27 -14.32 0.15
C ILE A 201 -15.08 -15.75 -0.35
N GLU A 202 -15.04 -15.92 -1.67
CA GLU A 202 -14.79 -17.19 -2.34
C GLU A 202 -13.44 -17.12 -3.07
N GLU A 203 -12.52 -18.05 -2.78
CA GLU A 203 -11.24 -18.12 -3.47
C GLU A 203 -11.28 -19.05 -4.68
N HIS A 204 -10.66 -18.62 -5.77
CA HIS A 204 -10.30 -19.42 -6.94
C HIS A 204 -8.76 -19.44 -7.09
N PRO A 205 -8.04 -20.27 -6.32
CA PRO A 205 -6.58 -20.21 -6.23
C PRO A 205 -5.87 -20.44 -7.58
N ARG A 206 -6.48 -21.22 -8.48
CA ARG A 206 -5.91 -21.46 -9.82
C ARG A 206 -5.80 -20.20 -10.65
N LEU A 207 -6.63 -19.19 -10.38
CA LEU A 207 -6.65 -17.88 -11.06
C LEU A 207 -6.03 -16.77 -10.21
N ASP A 208 -5.55 -17.09 -9.00
CA ASP A 208 -5.12 -16.11 -8.00
C ASP A 208 -6.20 -15.04 -7.71
N LEU A 209 -7.46 -15.47 -7.70
CA LEU A 209 -8.64 -14.61 -7.64
C LEU A 209 -9.46 -14.88 -6.38
N ALA A 210 -9.77 -13.85 -5.61
CA ALA A 210 -10.81 -13.86 -4.59
C ALA A 210 -12.03 -13.09 -5.09
N VAL A 211 -13.22 -13.68 -4.97
CA VAL A 211 -14.50 -13.05 -5.28
C VAL A 211 -15.16 -12.64 -3.97
N VAL A 212 -15.31 -11.33 -3.79
CA VAL A 212 -15.93 -10.71 -2.63
C VAL A 212 -17.34 -10.28 -3.01
N ARG A 213 -18.34 -10.96 -2.45
CA ARG A 213 -19.75 -10.59 -2.60
C ARG A 213 -20.21 -9.85 -1.37
N VAL A 214 -20.78 -8.68 -1.58
CA VAL A 214 -21.26 -7.79 -0.52
C VAL A 214 -22.76 -7.63 -0.67
N ASP A 215 -23.48 -7.88 0.41
CA ASP A 215 -24.93 -7.62 0.50
C ASP A 215 -25.17 -6.10 0.52
N GLU A 216 -25.73 -5.56 -0.56
CA GLU A 216 -25.97 -4.12 -0.74
C GLU A 216 -27.06 -3.56 0.18
N ASP A 217 -27.97 -4.44 0.62
CA ASP A 217 -29.08 -4.08 1.50
C ASP A 217 -28.70 -4.18 2.99
N HIS A 218 -27.51 -4.71 3.29
CA HIS A 218 -27.09 -4.91 4.67
C HIS A 218 -26.88 -3.57 5.39
N PRO A 219 -27.50 -3.34 6.56
CA PRO A 219 -27.52 -2.02 7.22
C PRO A 219 -26.13 -1.51 7.65
N ARG A 220 -25.16 -2.42 7.85
CA ARG A 220 -23.78 -2.08 8.22
C ARG A 220 -22.88 -1.68 7.05
N LEU A 221 -23.31 -1.86 5.80
CA LEU A 221 -22.48 -1.57 4.63
C LEU A 221 -22.00 -0.12 4.60
N ARG A 222 -22.87 0.83 4.95
CA ARG A 222 -22.57 2.27 4.92
C ARG A 222 -21.38 2.68 5.80
N SER A 223 -21.09 1.93 6.85
CA SER A 223 -19.97 2.20 7.76
C SER A 223 -18.77 1.29 7.53
N ALA A 224 -18.88 0.29 6.66
CA ALA A 224 -17.85 -0.73 6.48
C ALA A 224 -16.79 -0.36 5.44
N GLY A 225 -17.02 0.67 4.63
CA GLY A 225 -16.10 1.08 3.57
C GLY A 225 -14.95 1.95 4.07
N TRP A 226 -13.83 1.91 3.34
CA TRP A 226 -12.67 2.78 3.53
C TRP A 226 -12.01 3.06 2.18
N GLU A 227 -11.53 4.30 1.97
CA GLU A 227 -10.84 4.73 0.73
C GLU A 227 -11.52 4.29 -0.58
N GLY A 228 -12.83 4.53 -0.69
CA GLY A 228 -13.61 4.20 -1.88
C GLY A 228 -13.91 2.70 -2.07
N SER A 229 -13.44 1.84 -1.16
CA SER A 229 -13.81 0.42 -1.12
C SER A 229 -15.13 0.22 -0.36
N ALA A 230 -15.97 -0.70 -0.84
CA ALA A 230 -17.26 -1.01 -0.19
C ALA A 230 -17.10 -1.69 1.18
N VAL A 231 -16.00 -2.42 1.36
CA VAL A 231 -15.60 -3.07 2.60
C VAL A 231 -14.15 -2.72 2.85
N HIS A 232 -13.78 -2.46 4.10
CA HIS A 232 -12.43 -2.12 4.50
C HIS A 232 -11.42 -3.14 3.93
N PRO A 233 -10.42 -2.71 3.14
CA PRO A 233 -9.45 -3.60 2.52
C PRO A 233 -8.78 -4.55 3.52
N GLY A 234 -8.41 -4.02 4.68
CA GLY A 234 -7.95 -4.76 5.86
C GLY A 234 -8.70 -6.07 6.17
N VAL A 235 -10.03 -6.08 6.07
CA VAL A 235 -10.86 -7.26 6.34
C VAL A 235 -10.81 -8.26 5.18
N VAL A 236 -10.77 -7.77 3.95
CA VAL A 236 -10.74 -8.58 2.74
C VAL A 236 -9.35 -9.22 2.56
N HIS A 237 -8.30 -8.39 2.55
CA HIS A 237 -6.92 -8.78 2.27
C HIS A 237 -6.32 -9.71 3.32
N SER A 238 -6.77 -9.61 4.57
CA SER A 238 -6.40 -10.54 5.66
C SER A 238 -7.11 -11.89 5.58
N ALA A 239 -8.24 -11.97 4.86
CA ALA A 239 -9.06 -13.17 4.75
C ALA A 239 -8.73 -14.02 3.50
N THR A 240 -7.86 -13.53 2.62
CA THR A 240 -7.49 -14.23 1.39
C THR A 240 -6.01 -14.13 1.08
N SER A 241 -5.46 -15.22 0.54
CA SER A 241 -4.10 -15.21 0.00
C SER A 241 -4.04 -14.73 -1.46
N CYS A 242 -5.19 -14.62 -2.15
CA CYS A 242 -5.24 -14.20 -3.54
C CYS A 242 -4.85 -12.72 -3.72
N LEU A 243 -4.16 -12.42 -4.82
CA LEU A 243 -3.70 -11.06 -5.14
C LEU A 243 -4.56 -10.32 -6.15
N ARG A 244 -5.61 -10.97 -6.68
CA ARG A 244 -6.65 -10.37 -7.52
C ARG A 244 -7.96 -10.44 -6.76
N VAL A 245 -8.64 -9.31 -6.60
CA VAL A 245 -9.88 -9.21 -5.82
C VAL A 245 -10.98 -8.69 -6.73
N ALA A 246 -11.95 -9.55 -7.06
CA ALA A 246 -13.18 -9.15 -7.72
C ALA A 246 -14.24 -8.83 -6.67
N THR A 247 -14.69 -7.57 -6.61
CA THR A 247 -15.72 -7.13 -5.67
C THR A 247 -17.05 -6.97 -6.40
N VAL A 248 -18.12 -7.51 -5.83
CA VAL A 248 -19.50 -7.46 -6.33
C VAL A 248 -20.39 -6.88 -5.25
N VAL A 249 -20.93 -5.69 -5.48
CA VAL A 249 -21.91 -5.01 -4.61
C VAL A 249 -23.15 -4.75 -5.44
N GLY A 250 -24.20 -5.55 -5.26
CA GLY A 250 -25.38 -5.47 -6.12
C GLY A 250 -25.03 -5.64 -7.59
N ARG A 251 -25.18 -4.56 -8.36
CA ARG A 251 -24.80 -4.46 -9.79
C ARG A 251 -23.56 -3.61 -10.08
N ARG A 252 -22.79 -3.24 -9.05
CA ARG A 252 -21.50 -2.54 -9.18
C ARG A 252 -20.38 -3.55 -8.98
N TYR A 253 -19.47 -3.63 -9.94
CA TYR A 253 -18.38 -4.59 -9.92
C TYR A 253 -17.03 -3.94 -10.17
N SER A 254 -15.99 -4.52 -9.58
CA SER A 254 -14.61 -4.17 -9.87
C SER A 254 -13.71 -5.40 -9.76
N LEU A 255 -12.55 -5.35 -10.42
CA LEU A 255 -11.45 -6.29 -10.21
C LEU A 255 -10.19 -5.48 -9.94
N ARG A 256 -9.57 -5.66 -8.77
CA ARG A 256 -8.36 -4.94 -8.38
C ARG A 256 -7.19 -5.91 -8.20
N TYR A 257 -6.02 -5.49 -8.65
CA TYR A 257 -4.76 -6.11 -8.22
C TYR A 257 -4.30 -5.49 -6.91
N ARG A 258 -4.02 -6.34 -5.92
CA ARG A 258 -3.43 -5.92 -4.64
C ARG A 258 -2.01 -5.39 -4.84
N TYR A 259 -1.56 -4.49 -3.97
CA TYR A 259 -0.23 -3.86 -4.04
C TYR A 259 0.90 -4.89 -4.02
N GLU A 260 0.73 -6.00 -3.29
CA GLU A 260 1.70 -7.10 -3.24
C GLU A 260 2.05 -7.71 -4.61
N SER A 261 1.17 -7.58 -5.60
CA SER A 261 1.45 -8.02 -6.98
C SER A 261 2.29 -7.03 -7.79
N TRP A 262 2.48 -5.80 -7.28
CA TRP A 262 3.34 -4.78 -7.85
C TRP A 262 4.78 -4.88 -7.32
N VAL A 263 4.99 -5.29 -6.07
CA VAL A 263 6.30 -5.31 -5.39
C VAL A 263 6.99 -6.67 -5.43
N ARG A 264 8.24 -6.71 -4.96
CA ARG A 264 8.99 -7.96 -4.78
C ARG A 264 8.81 -8.49 -3.36
N LEU A 265 7.94 -9.49 -3.23
CA LEU A 265 7.84 -10.28 -2.01
C LEU A 265 8.91 -11.38 -1.94
N VAL A 266 9.47 -11.61 -0.75
CA VAL A 266 10.41 -12.71 -0.50
C VAL A 266 9.68 -13.92 0.07
N SER A 267 8.62 -13.72 0.85
CA SER A 267 7.83 -14.79 1.45
C SER A 267 7.15 -15.69 0.42
N ARG A 268 6.80 -15.13 -0.75
CA ARG A 268 6.26 -15.85 -1.90
C ARG A 268 6.45 -15.03 -3.17
N ARG A 269 6.55 -15.67 -4.34
CA ARG A 269 6.53 -14.95 -5.62
C ARG A 269 5.07 -14.68 -6.04
N PRO A 270 4.63 -13.42 -6.17
CA PRO A 270 3.33 -13.08 -6.75
C PRO A 270 3.18 -13.67 -8.15
N ARG A 271 1.95 -14.01 -8.52
CA ARG A 271 1.63 -14.26 -9.92
C ARG A 271 1.82 -12.96 -10.70
N PRO A 272 2.53 -12.96 -11.84
CA PRO A 272 2.64 -11.78 -12.68
C PRO A 272 1.27 -11.23 -13.09
N ARG A 273 1.18 -9.91 -13.28
CA ARG A 273 -0.07 -9.29 -13.70
C ARG A 273 -0.24 -9.43 -15.21
N VAL A 274 -1.50 -9.56 -15.62
CA VAL A 274 -1.90 -9.60 -17.02
C VAL A 274 -2.64 -8.32 -17.39
N ASP A 275 -2.58 -7.95 -18.68
CA ASP A 275 -3.27 -6.78 -19.19
C ASP A 275 -4.77 -7.08 -19.38
N LEU A 276 -5.62 -6.38 -18.61
CA LEU A 276 -7.07 -6.52 -18.66
C LEU A 276 -7.74 -5.54 -19.63
N SER A 277 -6.97 -4.74 -20.39
CA SER A 277 -7.52 -3.78 -21.35
C SER A 277 -8.45 -4.44 -22.38
N GLY A 278 -8.08 -5.63 -22.86
CA GLY A 278 -8.94 -6.41 -23.76
C GLY A 278 -10.24 -6.89 -23.09
N LEU A 279 -10.23 -7.19 -21.80
CA LEU A 279 -11.44 -7.52 -21.04
C LEU A 279 -12.30 -6.27 -20.83
N ALA A 280 -11.70 -5.12 -20.50
CA ALA A 280 -12.40 -3.86 -20.35
C ALA A 280 -13.18 -3.49 -21.63
N HIS A 281 -12.56 -3.66 -22.80
CA HIS A 281 -13.23 -3.44 -24.08
C HIS A 281 -14.44 -4.37 -24.27
N ARG A 282 -14.28 -5.67 -24.00
CA ARG A 282 -15.38 -6.65 -24.12
C ARG A 282 -16.53 -6.36 -23.16
N LEU A 283 -16.25 -6.00 -21.91
CA LEU A 283 -17.27 -5.62 -20.94
C LEU A 283 -18.03 -4.39 -21.41
N SER A 284 -17.33 -3.35 -21.90
CA SER A 284 -17.95 -2.15 -22.46
C SER A 284 -18.86 -2.44 -23.64
N SER A 285 -18.43 -3.32 -24.56
CA SER A 285 -19.27 -3.72 -25.70
C SER A 285 -20.51 -4.53 -25.32
N ALA A 286 -20.49 -5.18 -24.14
CA ALA A 286 -21.60 -5.98 -23.64
C ALA A 286 -22.61 -5.16 -22.81
N GLU A 287 -22.29 -3.91 -22.47
CA GLU A 287 -23.20 -3.01 -21.75
C GLU A 287 -24.33 -2.51 -22.67
N ALA A 288 -25.58 -2.77 -22.29
CA ALA A 288 -26.75 -2.36 -23.06
C ALA A 288 -27.02 -0.84 -23.01
N ASP A 289 -26.51 -0.16 -21.97
CA ASP A 289 -26.63 1.28 -21.77
C ASP A 289 -25.43 2.07 -22.35
N GLY A 290 -24.46 1.39 -22.97
CA GLY A 290 -23.24 1.99 -23.47
C GLY A 290 -22.21 2.36 -22.39
N GLY A 291 -22.36 1.85 -21.16
CA GLY A 291 -21.41 2.03 -20.07
C GLY A 291 -20.00 1.59 -20.46
N ARG A 292 -18.98 2.34 -20.01
CA ARG A 292 -17.57 2.06 -20.32
C ARG A 292 -16.84 1.48 -19.13
N TRP A 293 -16.12 0.40 -19.37
CA TRP A 293 -15.18 -0.21 -18.45
C TRP A 293 -13.76 0.23 -18.80
N ARG A 294 -12.97 0.56 -17.77
CA ARG A 294 -11.56 0.93 -17.91
C ARG A 294 -10.71 0.07 -16.99
N PHE A 295 -9.54 -0.30 -17.51
CA PHE A 295 -8.46 -0.88 -16.72
C PHE A 295 -7.33 0.16 -16.60
N ASP A 296 -6.82 0.38 -15.40
CA ASP A 296 -5.78 1.40 -15.15
C ASP A 296 -4.39 1.03 -15.70
N GLY A 297 -4.22 -0.22 -16.16
CA GLY A 297 -2.98 -0.74 -16.72
C GLY A 297 -2.17 -1.58 -15.72
N ALA A 298 -1.53 -2.64 -16.19
CA ALA A 298 -0.90 -3.64 -15.30
C ALA A 298 0.26 -3.10 -14.45
N GLY A 299 0.95 -2.06 -14.94
CA GLY A 299 2.09 -1.44 -14.28
C GLY A 299 1.74 -0.36 -13.25
N ALA A 300 0.48 0.09 -13.15
CA ALA A 300 0.07 0.99 -12.07
C ALA A 300 0.21 0.30 -10.71
N ILE A 301 0.26 1.05 -9.61
CA ILE A 301 0.57 0.51 -8.28
C ILE A 301 -0.54 -0.45 -7.78
N THR A 302 -1.80 0.00 -7.77
CA THR A 302 -2.98 -0.79 -7.39
C THR A 302 -4.09 -0.74 -8.46
N PRO A 303 -3.87 -1.27 -9.67
CA PRO A 303 -4.76 -1.06 -10.80
C PRO A 303 -6.10 -1.74 -10.60
N ALA A 304 -7.16 -1.05 -11.04
CA ALA A 304 -8.50 -1.58 -11.08
C ALA A 304 -9.02 -1.69 -12.51
N LEU A 305 -9.85 -2.70 -12.73
CA LEU A 305 -10.82 -2.79 -13.79
C LEU A 305 -12.18 -2.47 -13.19
N ALA A 306 -12.79 -1.37 -13.61
CA ALA A 306 -14.10 -0.93 -13.13
C ALA A 306 -14.84 -0.12 -14.20
N ARG A 307 -16.14 0.11 -13.98
CA ARG A 307 -16.92 1.03 -14.81
C ARG A 307 -16.51 2.48 -14.52
N GLU A 308 -16.26 3.28 -15.56
CA GLU A 308 -15.73 4.65 -15.44
C GLU A 308 -16.68 5.61 -14.70
N ASP A 309 -17.99 5.39 -14.85
CA ASP A 309 -19.04 6.25 -14.29
C ASP A 309 -19.49 5.84 -12.88
N GLY A 310 -18.97 4.72 -12.35
CA GLY A 310 -19.36 4.17 -11.05
C GLY A 310 -20.82 3.70 -10.96
N ALA A 311 -21.57 3.72 -12.07
CA ALA A 311 -22.97 3.32 -12.10
C ALA A 311 -23.12 1.80 -12.24
N GLU A 312 -24.35 1.33 -12.08
CA GLU A 312 -24.67 -0.10 -12.11
C GLU A 312 -24.52 -0.66 -13.52
N SER A 313 -23.87 -1.81 -13.61
CA SER A 313 -23.72 -2.54 -14.87
C SER A 313 -25.04 -3.16 -15.32
N THR A 314 -25.28 -3.20 -16.62
CA THR A 314 -26.37 -3.98 -17.25
C THR A 314 -26.03 -5.47 -17.33
N LEU A 315 -24.78 -5.86 -17.08
CA LEU A 315 -24.35 -7.24 -16.94
C LEU A 315 -24.77 -7.83 -15.60
N THR A 316 -25.17 -9.10 -15.58
CA THR A 316 -25.40 -9.81 -14.31
C THR A 316 -24.07 -10.08 -13.60
N PRO A 317 -24.08 -10.26 -12.26
CA PRO A 317 -22.86 -10.61 -11.53
C PRO A 317 -22.18 -11.86 -12.08
N GLN A 318 -22.97 -12.86 -12.50
CA GLN A 318 -22.45 -14.09 -13.10
C GLN A 318 -21.78 -13.85 -14.45
N ALA A 319 -22.34 -12.99 -15.29
CA ALA A 319 -21.75 -12.66 -16.59
C ALA A 319 -20.41 -11.94 -16.42
N PHE A 320 -20.32 -10.98 -15.50
CA PHE A 320 -19.07 -10.30 -15.16
C PHE A 320 -18.01 -11.28 -14.66
N LEU A 321 -18.34 -12.12 -13.68
CA LEU A 321 -17.39 -13.06 -13.08
C LEU A 321 -16.94 -14.17 -14.04
N SER A 322 -17.82 -14.64 -14.93
CA SER A 322 -17.44 -15.56 -16.01
C SER A 322 -16.44 -14.89 -16.95
N ALA A 323 -16.74 -13.67 -17.40
CA ALA A 323 -15.86 -12.93 -18.31
C ALA A 323 -14.48 -12.67 -17.69
N VAL A 324 -14.42 -12.35 -16.39
CA VAL A 324 -13.16 -12.23 -15.63
C VAL A 324 -12.42 -13.56 -15.59
N SER A 325 -13.09 -14.63 -15.17
CA SER A 325 -12.46 -15.94 -14.99
C SER A 325 -11.92 -16.50 -16.30
N ASP A 326 -12.69 -16.40 -17.38
CA ASP A 326 -12.31 -16.83 -18.72
C ASP A 326 -11.12 -16.01 -19.26
N ALA A 327 -11.13 -14.69 -19.03
CA ALA A 327 -10.01 -13.83 -19.42
C ALA A 327 -8.73 -14.21 -18.69
N LEU A 328 -8.78 -14.36 -17.36
CA LEU A 328 -7.60 -14.72 -16.57
C LEU A 328 -7.06 -16.10 -16.94
N ALA A 329 -7.93 -17.09 -17.17
CA ALA A 329 -7.52 -18.44 -17.56
C ALA A 329 -6.72 -18.48 -18.86
N VAL A 330 -7.04 -17.59 -19.81
CA VAL A 330 -6.32 -17.44 -21.09
C VAL A 330 -5.06 -16.58 -20.92
N LEU A 331 -5.20 -15.40 -20.30
CA LEU A 331 -4.13 -14.43 -20.20
C LEU A 331 -2.96 -14.92 -19.35
N ASP A 332 -3.22 -15.73 -18.32
CA ASP A 332 -2.18 -16.32 -17.46
C ASP A 332 -1.29 -17.34 -18.20
N GLN A 333 -1.70 -17.81 -19.39
CA GLN A 333 -0.86 -18.66 -20.26
C GLN A 333 0.04 -17.84 -21.19
N GLY A 334 -0.20 -16.53 -21.28
CA GLY A 334 0.54 -15.60 -22.11
C GLY A 334 1.74 -14.95 -21.40
N PRO A 335 2.47 -14.05 -22.08
CA PRO A 335 3.52 -13.26 -21.45
C PRO A 335 2.91 -12.33 -20.38
N PRO A 336 3.62 -12.09 -19.26
CA PRO A 336 3.16 -11.15 -18.25
C PRO A 336 3.16 -9.72 -18.80
N ALA A 337 2.16 -8.94 -18.41
CA ALA A 337 2.16 -7.49 -18.65
C ALA A 337 2.95 -6.73 -17.57
N TRP A 338 3.11 -7.34 -16.39
CA TRP A 338 3.96 -6.83 -15.31
C TRP A 338 4.54 -7.99 -14.50
N ASP A 339 5.85 -7.97 -14.29
CA ASP A 339 6.59 -8.88 -13.40
C ASP A 339 7.57 -8.05 -12.54
N PRO A 340 7.37 -7.97 -11.21
CA PRO A 340 8.25 -7.17 -10.35
C PRO A 340 9.70 -7.67 -10.25
N TYR A 341 9.98 -8.86 -10.80
CA TYR A 341 11.33 -9.46 -10.84
C TYR A 341 11.99 -9.35 -12.21
N ALA A 342 11.32 -8.79 -13.21
CA ALA A 342 11.94 -8.57 -14.52
C ALA A 342 13.12 -7.59 -14.39
N PRO A 343 14.27 -7.85 -15.07
CA PRO A 343 15.37 -6.91 -15.09
C PRO A 343 15.00 -5.65 -15.90
N ASP A 344 14.90 -4.53 -15.19
CA ASP A 344 14.74 -3.14 -15.62
C ASP A 344 13.61 -2.78 -16.60
N PHE A 345 12.55 -2.17 -16.06
CA PHE A 345 11.97 -1.00 -16.69
C PHE A 345 12.91 0.17 -16.40
N GLY A 346 13.37 0.89 -17.42
CA GLY A 346 14.38 1.94 -17.30
C GLY A 346 14.05 3.04 -16.26
N PRO A 347 15.04 3.88 -15.91
CA PRO A 347 14.86 4.96 -14.95
C PRO A 347 13.81 5.95 -15.47
N GLY A 348 12.60 5.92 -14.90
CA GLY A 348 11.48 6.75 -15.31
C GLY A 348 10.10 6.08 -15.25
N GLY A 349 10.01 4.79 -14.90
CA GLY A 349 8.76 4.04 -14.79
C GLY A 349 8.05 4.09 -13.44
N VAL A 350 8.22 5.13 -12.63
CA VAL A 350 7.39 5.36 -11.44
C VAL A 350 6.29 6.35 -11.87
N PRO A 351 5.00 5.95 -11.96
CA PRO A 351 3.92 6.91 -12.04
C PRO A 351 3.86 7.63 -10.68
N GLY A 352 4.00 8.95 -10.70
CA GLY A 352 3.79 9.79 -9.53
C GLY A 352 2.32 10.00 -9.17
#